data_AF-A0A838VQG7-F1
#
_entry.id   AF-A0A838VQG7-F1
#
_cell.length_a   1.000
_cell.length_b   1.000
_cell.length_c   1.000
_cell.angle_alpha   90.00
_cell.angle_beta   90.00
_cell.angle_gamma   90.00
#
_symmetry.space_group_name_H-M   'P 1'
#
loop_
_entity.id
_entity.type
_entity.pdbx_description
1 polymer ?
#
loop_
_entity_poly.entity_id
_entity_poly.type
_entity_poly.pdbx_seq_one_letter_code
_entity_poly.pdbx_strand_id
1 'polypeptide(L)'
;MSIQLHSFISSAKRYIQVESQPHQIVGIFKKITCAKSYRSFVLESANTCYECEEDATITFYQAGSSVSPPGIWTYLVYECPDGEEKVFSDESIDTSTNPLWELASGKTLSKVAVDLLEYIQYQQGNAEYLDVQLPSEWDTSTGREIIQLLIEEINAGESASIFAEEAGKEYIQAALQEFVAAAQEILEAGGTSRDFEATQYYVLKKVKSDRIANLILEYNDYRIWQEALPSKSKAVEYAFNKALSLICRLK
;
A
#
# COMPACT_ATOMS: atom_id res chain seq x y z
N MET A 1 33.61 -2.25 -11.73
CA MET A 1 33.59 -2.31 -13.21
C MET A 1 32.16 -2.02 -13.66
N SER A 2 31.92 -1.06 -14.54
CA SER A 2 30.53 -0.75 -14.95
C SER A 2 29.94 -1.88 -15.82
N ILE A 3 28.76 -2.37 -15.48
CA ILE A 3 27.93 -3.23 -16.33
C ILE A 3 26.96 -2.36 -17.11
N GLN A 4 26.80 -2.68 -18.40
CA GLN A 4 25.69 -2.18 -19.19
C GLN A 4 24.56 -3.21 -19.12
N LEU A 5 23.44 -2.83 -18.51
CA LEU A 5 22.22 -3.62 -18.40
C LEU A 5 21.11 -2.90 -19.17
N HIS A 6 20.65 -3.50 -20.27
CA HIS A 6 19.75 -2.86 -21.24
C HIS A 6 20.36 -1.52 -21.74
N SER A 7 19.61 -0.43 -21.69
CA SER A 7 20.10 0.91 -22.02
C SER A 7 20.72 1.66 -20.82
N PHE A 8 20.98 0.99 -19.69
CA PHE A 8 21.43 1.61 -18.46
C PHE A 8 22.84 1.14 -18.09
N ILE A 9 23.62 2.04 -17.49
CA ILE A 9 24.97 1.76 -16.99
C ILE A 9 24.91 1.74 -15.46
N SER A 10 25.47 0.70 -14.85
CA SER A 10 25.49 0.52 -13.41
C SER A 10 26.85 0.03 -12.93
N SER A 11 27.23 0.36 -11.70
CA SER A 11 28.47 -0.07 -11.05
C SER A 11 28.20 -0.49 -9.61
N ALA A 12 29.06 -1.34 -9.04
CA ALA A 12 28.96 -1.81 -7.65
C ALA A 12 27.59 -2.46 -7.30
N LYS A 13 26.94 -3.09 -8.29
CA LYS A 13 25.63 -3.73 -8.12
C LYS A 13 25.57 -5.12 -8.75
N ARG A 14 24.82 -6.02 -8.11
CA ARG A 14 24.39 -7.32 -8.64
C ARG A 14 22.90 -7.30 -8.91
N TYR A 15 22.52 -7.93 -10.02
CA TYR A 15 21.16 -7.98 -10.51
C TYR A 15 20.71 -9.42 -10.64
N ILE A 16 19.61 -9.79 -10.00
CA ILE A 16 18.98 -11.10 -10.14
C ILE A 16 17.60 -10.88 -10.76
N GLN A 17 17.39 -11.39 -11.97
CA GLN A 17 16.12 -11.23 -12.66
C GLN A 17 15.02 -11.97 -11.91
N VAL A 18 13.89 -11.28 -11.75
CA VAL A 18 12.69 -11.80 -11.09
C VAL A 18 11.46 -11.46 -11.93
N GLU A 19 10.35 -12.16 -11.67
CA GLU A 19 9.11 -11.93 -12.39
C GLU A 19 8.55 -10.54 -12.11
N SER A 20 8.19 -9.82 -13.18
CA SER A 20 7.66 -8.46 -13.08
C SER A 20 6.29 -8.48 -12.42
N GLN A 21 6.16 -7.79 -11.30
CA GLN A 21 4.89 -7.70 -10.57
C GLN A 21 3.99 -6.59 -11.15
N PRO A 22 2.66 -6.71 -11.06
CA PRO A 22 1.74 -5.70 -11.61
C PRO A 22 2.01 -4.27 -11.13
N HIS A 23 2.37 -4.07 -9.84
CA HIS A 23 2.66 -2.73 -9.31
C HIS A 23 3.91 -2.10 -9.94
N GLN A 24 4.93 -2.89 -10.24
CA GLN A 24 6.14 -2.46 -10.93
C GLN A 24 5.84 -2.00 -12.36
N ILE A 25 5.01 -2.76 -13.07
CA ILE A 25 4.55 -2.43 -14.43
C ILE A 25 3.74 -1.13 -14.41
N VAL A 26 2.87 -0.95 -13.42
CA VAL A 26 2.13 0.31 -13.21
C VAL A 26 3.09 1.47 -12.92
N GLY A 27 4.14 1.26 -12.12
CA GLY A 27 5.19 2.24 -11.86
C GLY A 27 5.89 2.71 -13.14
N ILE A 28 6.23 1.76 -14.02
CA ILE A 28 6.76 2.05 -15.37
C ILE A 28 5.73 2.83 -16.20
N PHE A 29 4.48 2.37 -16.24
CA PHE A 29 3.42 3.01 -17.01
C PHE A 29 3.23 4.48 -16.59
N LYS A 30 3.16 4.76 -15.29
CA LYS A 30 3.10 6.11 -14.73
C LYS A 30 4.30 6.96 -15.14
N LYS A 31 5.52 6.42 -15.12
CA LYS A 31 6.71 7.15 -15.59
C LYS A 31 6.63 7.48 -17.08
N ILE A 32 6.15 6.57 -17.91
CA ILE A 32 5.97 6.80 -19.36
C ILE A 32 4.93 7.89 -19.61
N THR A 33 3.79 7.85 -18.92
CA THR A 33 2.70 8.82 -19.09
C THR A 33 3.08 10.20 -18.54
N CYS A 34 3.73 10.28 -17.38
CA CYS A 34 4.22 11.55 -16.82
C CYS A 34 5.28 12.22 -17.71
N ALA A 35 6.17 11.44 -18.33
CA ALA A 35 7.20 11.99 -19.23
C ALA A 35 6.61 12.54 -20.54
N LYS A 36 5.40 12.12 -20.93
CA LYS A 36 4.76 12.51 -22.19
C LYS A 36 3.54 13.39 -21.94
N SER A 37 3.78 14.70 -21.92
CA SER A 37 2.75 15.75 -21.98
C SER A 37 1.73 15.48 -23.11
N TYR A 38 0.51 15.08 -22.75
CA TYR A 38 -0.78 15.20 -23.46
C TYR A 38 -0.92 14.79 -24.94
N ARG A 39 0.11 14.25 -25.60
CA ARG A 39 0.01 13.82 -27.01
C ARG A 39 0.39 12.36 -27.16
N SER A 40 -0.65 11.54 -27.33
CA SER A 40 -0.63 10.12 -27.73
C SER A 40 0.40 9.26 -26.98
N PHE A 41 -0.10 8.35 -26.14
CA PHE A 41 0.73 7.30 -25.58
C PHE A 41 1.38 6.48 -26.71
N VAL A 42 2.70 6.59 -26.84
CA VAL A 42 3.51 5.84 -27.81
C VAL A 42 4.61 5.15 -27.01
N LEU A 43 4.53 3.84 -26.85
CA LEU A 43 5.56 3.03 -26.19
C LEU A 43 6.93 3.07 -26.90
N GLU A 44 6.95 3.48 -28.17
CA GLU A 44 8.04 3.22 -29.11
C GLU A 44 9.30 4.09 -28.95
N SER A 45 9.39 4.99 -27.96
CA SER A 45 10.50 5.97 -27.93
C SER A 45 11.10 6.34 -26.57
N ALA A 46 10.71 5.67 -25.48
CA ALA A 46 11.24 6.00 -24.15
C ALA A 46 11.74 4.75 -23.44
N ASN A 47 13.04 4.70 -23.11
CA ASN A 47 13.54 3.78 -22.11
C ASN A 47 13.33 4.42 -20.74
N THR A 48 12.87 3.65 -19.78
CA THR A 48 12.67 4.14 -18.41
C THR A 48 12.92 3.03 -17.41
N CYS A 49 13.14 3.41 -16.15
CA CYS A 49 13.22 2.47 -15.05
C CYS A 49 12.31 2.94 -13.91
N TYR A 50 11.78 1.99 -13.16
CA TYR A 50 11.02 2.21 -11.94
C TYR A 50 11.74 1.48 -10.81
N GLU A 51 12.03 2.20 -9.73
CA GLU A 51 12.69 1.66 -8.55
C GLU A 51 11.60 1.55 -7.47
N CYS A 52 11.53 0.38 -6.83
CA CYS A 52 10.64 0.11 -5.71
C CYS A 52 11.54 -0.24 -4.52
N GLU A 53 11.56 0.65 -3.52
CA GLU A 53 12.43 0.49 -2.35
C GLU A 53 11.90 -0.63 -1.44
N GLU A 54 10.59 -0.80 -1.40
CA GLU A 54 9.90 -1.76 -0.54
C GLU A 54 10.26 -3.21 -0.84
N ASP A 55 10.44 -3.55 -2.12
CA ASP A 55 10.84 -4.89 -2.57
C ASP A 55 12.31 -4.95 -3.05
N ALA A 56 13.07 -3.86 -2.90
CA ALA A 56 14.45 -3.69 -3.36
C ALA A 56 14.65 -4.04 -4.85
N THR A 57 13.65 -3.77 -5.69
CA THR A 57 13.69 -4.06 -7.12
C THR A 57 13.86 -2.82 -7.98
N ILE A 58 14.45 -3.04 -9.16
CA ILE A 58 14.43 -2.10 -10.26
C ILE A 58 13.84 -2.79 -11.48
N THR A 59 12.79 -2.18 -12.01
CA THR A 59 12.13 -2.59 -13.25
C THR A 59 12.60 -1.69 -14.38
N PHE A 60 13.03 -2.29 -15.48
CA PHE A 60 13.48 -1.59 -16.68
C PHE A 60 12.49 -1.82 -17.81
N TYR A 61 12.14 -0.75 -18.50
CA TYR A 61 11.46 -0.79 -19.78
C TYR A 61 12.40 -0.31 -20.88
N GLN A 62 12.56 -1.14 -21.91
CA GLN A 62 13.28 -0.77 -23.13
C GLN A 62 12.30 -0.71 -24.29
N ALA A 63 12.25 0.44 -24.96
CA ALA A 63 11.52 0.58 -26.20
C ALA A 63 12.21 -0.24 -27.31
N GLY A 64 11.41 -0.76 -28.24
CA GLY A 64 11.91 -1.56 -29.36
C GLY A 64 12.86 -0.73 -30.23
N SER A 65 13.91 -1.37 -30.72
CA SER A 65 14.83 -0.78 -31.70
C SER A 65 15.03 -1.76 -32.85
N SER A 66 15.74 -1.33 -33.90
CA SER A 66 16.13 -2.21 -35.00
C SER A 66 17.03 -3.38 -34.57
N VAL A 67 17.60 -3.33 -33.37
CA VAL A 67 18.60 -4.31 -32.88
C VAL A 67 18.09 -5.14 -31.71
N SER A 68 17.12 -4.62 -30.94
CA SER A 68 16.58 -5.29 -29.76
C SER A 68 15.07 -5.14 -29.69
N PRO A 69 14.32 -6.24 -29.45
CA PRO A 69 12.89 -6.15 -29.23
C PRO A 69 12.58 -5.35 -27.96
N PRO A 70 11.37 -4.76 -27.87
CA PRO A 70 10.91 -4.11 -26.66
C PRO A 70 10.70 -5.15 -25.55
N GLY A 71 10.90 -4.74 -24.30
CA GLY A 71 10.66 -5.62 -23.16
C GLY A 71 10.65 -4.93 -21.81
N ILE A 72 10.23 -5.68 -20.80
CA ILE A 72 10.23 -5.30 -19.39
C ILE A 72 11.05 -6.32 -18.62
N TRP A 73 11.95 -5.85 -17.76
CA TRP A 73 12.77 -6.71 -16.92
C TRP A 73 12.83 -6.15 -15.50
N THR A 74 12.42 -6.96 -14.53
CA THR A 74 12.59 -6.63 -13.11
C THR A 74 13.80 -7.37 -12.55
N TYR A 75 14.59 -6.67 -11.75
CA TYR A 75 15.71 -7.24 -11.03
C TYR A 75 15.67 -6.89 -9.56
N LEU A 76 15.97 -7.87 -8.72
CA LEU A 76 16.37 -7.65 -7.34
C LEU A 76 17.81 -7.12 -7.33
N VAL A 77 18.06 -6.04 -6.58
CA VAL A 77 19.33 -5.32 -6.63
C VAL A 77 20.08 -5.41 -5.31
N TYR A 78 21.34 -5.85 -5.39
CA TYR A 78 22.24 -5.90 -4.25
C TYR A 78 23.48 -5.06 -4.51
N GLU A 79 23.97 -4.38 -3.48
CA GLU A 79 25.29 -3.75 -3.53
C GLU A 79 26.40 -4.81 -3.51
N CYS A 80 27.48 -4.57 -4.26
CA CYS A 80 28.67 -5.41 -4.25
C CYS A 80 29.94 -4.58 -4.42
N PRO A 81 31.12 -5.10 -4.01
CA PRO A 81 32.39 -4.45 -4.28
C PRO A 81 32.63 -4.23 -5.78
N ASP A 82 33.47 -3.25 -6.09
CA ASP A 82 33.92 -3.00 -7.46
C ASP A 82 34.64 -4.23 -8.03
N GLY A 83 34.22 -4.67 -9.21
CA GLY A 83 34.76 -5.86 -9.90
C GLY A 83 33.97 -7.14 -9.62
N GLU A 84 33.00 -7.10 -8.71
CA GLU A 84 32.09 -8.22 -8.39
C GLU A 84 30.68 -8.06 -8.97
N GLU A 85 30.49 -7.06 -9.85
CA GLU A 85 29.21 -6.81 -10.51
C GLU A 85 28.82 -8.02 -11.37
N LYS A 86 27.54 -8.41 -11.32
CA LYS A 86 27.03 -9.55 -12.09
C LYS A 86 25.54 -9.43 -12.35
N VAL A 87 25.10 -9.93 -13.51
CA VAL A 87 23.69 -10.05 -13.89
C VAL A 87 23.36 -11.54 -13.99
N PHE A 88 22.30 -11.95 -13.32
CA PHE A 88 21.72 -13.29 -13.39
C PHE A 88 20.38 -13.17 -14.09
N SER A 89 20.33 -13.55 -15.36
CA SER A 89 19.12 -13.54 -16.17
C SER A 89 18.48 -14.92 -16.19
N ASP A 90 17.15 -14.94 -16.27
CA ASP A 90 16.35 -16.16 -16.40
C ASP A 90 15.46 -16.02 -17.64
N GLU A 91 15.74 -16.85 -18.64
CA GLU A 91 15.03 -16.85 -19.93
C GLU A 91 13.59 -17.37 -19.83
N SER A 92 13.22 -18.02 -18.71
CA SER A 92 11.86 -18.49 -18.47
C SER A 92 10.89 -17.40 -18.03
N ILE A 93 11.40 -16.24 -17.60
CA ILE A 93 10.59 -15.10 -17.16
C ILE A 93 10.02 -14.38 -18.38
N ASP A 94 8.71 -14.11 -18.38
CA ASP A 94 8.08 -13.30 -19.42
C ASP A 94 8.54 -11.84 -19.33
N THR A 95 9.12 -11.35 -20.42
CA THR A 95 9.59 -9.96 -20.57
C THR A 95 8.71 -9.17 -21.55
N SER A 96 7.51 -9.67 -21.87
CA SER A 96 6.61 -9.05 -22.83
C SER A 96 6.13 -7.68 -22.37
N THR A 97 5.79 -6.82 -23.35
CA THR A 97 5.20 -5.50 -23.09
C THR A 97 3.67 -5.52 -23.11
N ASN A 98 3.06 -6.70 -23.21
CA ASN A 98 1.60 -6.86 -23.26
C ASN A 98 0.89 -6.17 -22.08
N PRO A 99 1.37 -6.28 -20.83
CA PRO A 99 0.73 -5.60 -19.70
C PRO A 99 0.68 -4.07 -19.85
N LEU A 100 1.70 -3.44 -20.45
CA LEU A 100 1.69 -2.00 -20.71
C LEU A 100 0.66 -1.62 -21.78
N TRP A 101 0.45 -2.47 -22.78
CA TRP A 101 -0.60 -2.27 -23.79
C TRP A 101 -2.01 -2.43 -23.20
N GLU A 102 -2.19 -3.35 -22.25
CA GLU A 102 -3.44 -3.49 -21.51
C GLU A 102 -3.76 -2.20 -20.74
N LEU A 103 -2.81 -1.69 -19.97
CA LEU A 103 -2.94 -0.40 -19.27
C LEU A 103 -3.24 0.75 -20.22
N ALA A 104 -2.53 0.82 -21.36
CA ALA A 104 -2.74 1.84 -22.37
C ALA A 104 -4.13 1.79 -23.01
N SER A 105 -4.74 0.59 -23.08
CA SER A 105 -6.11 0.38 -23.55
C SER A 105 -7.18 0.70 -22.49
N GLY A 106 -6.78 1.15 -21.30
CA GLY A 106 -7.68 1.45 -20.19
C GLY A 106 -8.10 0.23 -19.36
N LYS A 107 -7.45 -0.92 -19.55
CA LYS A 107 -7.64 -2.09 -18.68
C LYS A 107 -6.79 -1.95 -17.42
N THR A 108 -7.19 -2.63 -16.36
CA THR A 108 -6.42 -2.80 -15.14
C THR A 108 -5.64 -4.11 -15.16
N LEU A 109 -4.52 -4.17 -14.46
CA LEU A 109 -3.79 -5.41 -14.24
C LEU A 109 -4.29 -6.10 -12.97
N SER A 110 -4.62 -7.38 -13.07
CA SER A 110 -5.06 -8.15 -11.90
C SER A 110 -3.87 -8.44 -10.98
N LYS A 111 -4.08 -8.25 -9.68
CA LYS A 111 -3.13 -8.61 -8.63
C LYS A 111 -3.87 -9.19 -7.45
N VAL A 112 -3.49 -10.39 -7.01
CA VAL A 112 -3.91 -10.89 -5.71
C VAL A 112 -3.00 -10.25 -4.67
N ALA A 113 -3.60 -9.64 -3.65
CA ALA A 113 -2.84 -9.13 -2.52
C ALA A 113 -2.18 -10.29 -1.76
N VAL A 114 -0.97 -10.09 -1.24
CA VAL A 114 -0.25 -11.06 -0.42
C VAL A 114 -0.93 -11.21 0.93
N ASP A 115 -1.37 -10.07 1.49
CA ASP A 115 -2.05 -10.03 2.78
C ASP A 115 -3.11 -8.91 2.85
N LEU A 116 -3.74 -8.82 4.02
CA LEU A 116 -4.85 -7.92 4.29
C LEU A 116 -4.38 -6.46 4.29
N LEU A 117 -3.14 -6.24 4.75
CA LEU A 117 -2.54 -4.94 4.86
C LEU A 117 -2.21 -4.40 3.47
N GLU A 118 -1.61 -5.21 2.60
CA GLU A 118 -1.34 -4.87 1.21
C GLU A 118 -2.66 -4.57 0.47
N TYR A 119 -3.70 -5.39 0.67
CA TYR A 119 -5.02 -5.14 0.08
C TYR A 119 -5.59 -3.77 0.48
N ILE A 120 -5.58 -3.47 1.78
CA ILE A 120 -6.09 -2.20 2.31
C ILE A 120 -5.29 -1.02 1.76
N GLN A 121 -3.96 -1.12 1.69
CA GLN A 121 -3.11 -0.07 1.12
C GLN A 121 -3.45 0.23 -0.35
N TYR A 122 -3.77 -0.79 -1.15
CA TYR A 122 -4.20 -0.56 -2.53
C TYR A 122 -5.55 0.16 -2.63
N GLN A 123 -6.50 -0.18 -1.76
CA GLN A 123 -7.81 0.48 -1.70
C GLN A 123 -7.71 1.98 -1.34
N GLN A 124 -6.64 2.39 -0.66
CA GLN A 124 -6.44 3.77 -0.17
C GLN A 124 -5.83 4.75 -1.17
N GLY A 125 -5.49 4.32 -2.39
CA GLY A 125 -5.02 5.26 -3.41
C GLY A 125 -4.02 4.72 -4.42
N ASN A 126 -3.62 3.44 -4.32
CA ASN A 126 -2.66 2.84 -5.23
C ASN A 126 -3.28 1.96 -6.34
N ALA A 127 -4.61 1.87 -6.42
CA ALA A 127 -5.30 0.95 -7.32
C ALA A 127 -5.72 1.50 -8.70
N GLU A 128 -5.37 2.74 -9.08
CA GLU A 128 -5.86 3.38 -10.34
C GLU A 128 -5.64 2.52 -11.61
N TYR A 129 -4.65 1.62 -11.59
CA TYR A 129 -4.29 0.72 -12.70
C TYR A 129 -4.28 -0.76 -12.30
N LEU A 130 -4.72 -1.08 -11.08
CA LEU A 130 -4.68 -2.43 -10.52
C LEU A 130 -6.09 -2.88 -10.15
N ASP A 131 -6.47 -4.07 -10.62
CA ASP A 131 -7.62 -4.80 -10.09
C ASP A 131 -7.11 -5.70 -8.96
N VAL A 132 -7.12 -5.15 -7.74
CA VAL A 132 -6.58 -5.84 -6.57
C VAL A 132 -7.65 -6.74 -5.98
N GLN A 133 -7.34 -8.03 -5.97
CA GLN A 133 -8.20 -9.09 -5.48
C GLN A 133 -7.74 -9.54 -4.10
N LEU A 134 -8.70 -9.92 -3.26
CA LEU A 134 -8.40 -10.55 -1.98
C LEU A 134 -7.83 -11.95 -2.19
N PRO A 135 -6.94 -12.42 -1.29
CA PRO A 135 -6.61 -13.83 -1.19
C PRO A 135 -7.86 -14.70 -1.12
N SER A 136 -7.88 -15.83 -1.82
CA SER A 136 -9.04 -16.73 -1.84
C SER A 136 -9.46 -17.22 -0.46
N GLU A 137 -8.50 -17.31 0.48
CA GLU A 137 -8.70 -17.63 1.90
C GLU A 137 -9.68 -16.66 2.59
N TRP A 138 -9.65 -15.39 2.18
CA TRP A 138 -10.40 -14.30 2.80
C TRP A 138 -11.47 -13.72 1.89
N ASP A 139 -11.56 -14.17 0.64
CA ASP A 139 -12.62 -13.77 -0.29
C ASP A 139 -13.97 -14.48 0.00
N THR A 140 -14.39 -14.37 1.26
CA THR A 140 -15.67 -14.86 1.76
C THR A 140 -16.57 -13.67 2.11
N SER A 141 -17.88 -13.91 2.28
CA SER A 141 -18.79 -12.84 2.73
C SER A 141 -18.32 -12.22 4.06
N THR A 142 -17.87 -13.06 4.99
CA THR A 142 -17.37 -12.62 6.30
C THR A 142 -16.04 -11.87 6.21
N GLY A 143 -15.12 -12.34 5.37
CA GLY A 143 -13.86 -11.63 5.10
C GLY A 143 -14.11 -10.23 4.56
N ARG A 144 -14.98 -10.11 3.54
CA ARG A 144 -15.36 -8.82 2.96
C ARG A 144 -16.03 -7.89 3.99
N GLU A 145 -16.86 -8.42 4.90
CA GLU A 145 -17.44 -7.64 5.99
C GLU A 145 -16.36 -7.07 6.94
N ILE A 146 -15.43 -7.91 7.39
CA ILE A 146 -14.35 -7.49 8.30
C ILE A 146 -13.44 -6.44 7.62
N ILE A 147 -13.14 -6.64 6.34
CA ILE A 147 -12.37 -5.67 5.55
C ILE A 147 -13.11 -4.34 5.43
N GLN A 148 -14.41 -4.38 5.18
CA GLN A 148 -15.21 -3.17 5.09
C GLN A 148 -15.18 -2.39 6.42
N LEU A 149 -15.24 -3.09 7.56
CA LEU A 149 -15.08 -2.47 8.88
C LEU A 149 -13.70 -1.83 9.05
N LEU A 150 -12.62 -2.52 8.63
CA LEU A 150 -11.26 -1.94 8.66
C LEU A 150 -11.15 -0.69 7.79
N ILE A 151 -11.71 -0.69 6.58
CA ILE A 151 -11.72 0.48 5.68
C ILE A 151 -12.49 1.64 6.34
N GLU A 152 -13.61 1.36 7.00
CA GLU A 152 -14.37 2.37 7.75
C GLU A 152 -13.56 2.96 8.93
N GLU A 153 -12.78 2.15 9.65
CA GLU A 153 -11.88 2.62 10.70
C GLU A 153 -10.83 3.61 10.15
N ILE A 154 -10.24 3.29 9.00
CA ILE A 154 -9.17 4.12 8.43
C ILE A 154 -9.74 5.43 7.87
N ASN A 155 -10.80 5.36 7.08
CA ASN A 155 -11.44 6.54 6.52
C ASN A 155 -11.88 7.52 7.61
N ALA A 156 -12.40 7.01 8.74
CA ALA A 156 -12.76 7.84 9.88
C ALA A 156 -11.54 8.50 10.52
N GLY A 157 -10.45 7.74 10.70
CA GLY A 157 -9.18 8.26 11.22
C GLY A 157 -8.56 9.35 10.33
N GLU A 158 -8.69 9.25 9.01
CA GLU A 158 -8.21 10.25 8.06
C GLU A 158 -9.13 11.48 7.97
N SER A 159 -10.42 11.30 8.23
CA SER A 159 -11.42 12.36 8.05
C SER A 159 -11.36 13.48 9.09
N ALA A 160 -10.97 13.17 10.32
CA ALA A 160 -11.05 14.12 11.43
C ALA A 160 -9.68 14.77 11.70
N SER A 161 -9.65 16.10 11.62
CA SER A 161 -8.45 16.93 11.74
C SER A 161 -7.59 16.64 12.97
N ILE A 162 -8.20 16.30 14.11
CA ILE A 162 -7.49 15.96 15.36
C ILE A 162 -6.57 14.73 15.22
N PHE A 163 -6.88 13.82 14.31
CA PHE A 163 -6.06 12.63 14.05
C PHE A 163 -4.93 12.89 13.06
N ALA A 164 -4.88 14.05 12.41
CA ALA A 164 -3.76 14.49 11.59
C ALA A 164 -2.57 15.02 12.43
N GLU A 165 -2.81 15.35 13.70
CA GLU A 165 -1.78 15.73 14.68
C GLU A 165 -0.94 14.52 15.11
N GLU A 166 0.29 14.75 15.61
CA GLU A 166 1.24 13.68 15.96
C GLU A 166 0.64 12.61 16.88
N ALA A 167 0.04 13.03 18.01
CA ALA A 167 -0.57 12.10 18.96
C ALA A 167 -1.79 11.37 18.38
N GLY A 168 -2.50 12.00 17.44
CA GLY A 168 -3.62 11.41 16.73
C GLY A 168 -3.19 10.35 15.73
N LYS A 169 -2.14 10.64 14.94
CA LYS A 169 -1.51 9.71 13.99
C LYS A 169 -0.96 8.48 14.70
N GLU A 170 -0.18 8.68 15.77
CA GLU A 170 0.37 7.57 16.55
C GLU A 170 -0.74 6.65 17.10
N TYR A 171 -1.82 7.25 17.62
CA TYR A 171 -2.93 6.49 18.18
C TYR A 171 -3.67 5.68 17.11
N ILE A 172 -4.08 6.32 16.01
CA ILE A 172 -4.80 5.64 14.93
C ILE A 172 -3.93 4.56 14.28
N GLN A 173 -2.65 4.84 14.02
CA GLN A 173 -1.73 3.86 13.46
C GLN A 173 -1.59 2.64 14.38
N ALA A 174 -1.41 2.84 15.69
CA ALA A 174 -1.32 1.75 16.64
C ALA A 174 -2.63 0.94 16.72
N ALA A 175 -3.78 1.60 16.73
CA ALA A 175 -5.08 0.93 16.75
C ALA A 175 -5.32 0.11 15.48
N LEU A 176 -5.01 0.66 14.30
CA LEU A 176 -5.19 0.00 13.02
C LEU A 176 -4.27 -1.22 12.85
N GLN A 177 -3.00 -1.13 13.27
CA GLN A 177 -2.08 -2.27 13.23
C GLN A 177 -2.61 -3.45 14.05
N GLU A 178 -3.08 -3.18 15.26
CA GLU A 178 -3.67 -4.20 16.14
C GLU A 178 -5.02 -4.71 15.62
N PHE A 179 -5.83 -3.87 14.96
CA PHE A 179 -7.06 -4.31 14.31
C PHE A 179 -6.79 -5.21 13.11
N VAL A 180 -5.80 -4.90 12.28
CA VAL A 180 -5.40 -5.76 11.15
C VAL A 180 -4.92 -7.11 11.66
N ALA A 181 -4.09 -7.14 12.71
CA ALA A 181 -3.65 -8.40 13.33
C ALA A 181 -4.84 -9.20 13.89
N ALA A 182 -5.75 -8.55 14.62
CA ALA A 182 -6.96 -9.20 15.14
C ALA A 182 -7.87 -9.73 14.03
N ALA A 183 -8.02 -9.00 12.92
CA ALA A 183 -8.79 -9.44 11.77
C ALA A 183 -8.18 -10.69 11.13
N GLN A 184 -6.85 -10.74 10.97
CA GLN A 184 -6.14 -11.91 10.46
C GLN A 184 -6.39 -13.13 11.36
N GLU A 185 -6.18 -13.01 12.66
CA GLU A 185 -6.40 -14.11 13.62
C GLU A 185 -7.84 -14.64 13.57
N ILE A 186 -8.82 -13.76 13.46
CA ILE A 186 -10.24 -14.13 13.43
C ILE A 186 -10.59 -14.82 12.11
N LEU A 187 -10.08 -14.32 10.99
CA LEU A 187 -10.29 -14.95 9.68
C LEU A 187 -9.65 -16.33 9.61
N GLU A 188 -8.42 -16.48 10.10
CA GLU A 188 -7.72 -17.76 10.17
C GLU A 188 -8.44 -18.77 11.08
N ALA A 189 -9.06 -18.30 12.17
CA ALA A 189 -9.86 -19.13 13.07
C ALA A 189 -11.27 -19.43 12.53
N GLY A 190 -11.67 -18.89 11.37
CA GLY A 190 -13.01 -19.03 10.82
C GLY A 190 -14.10 -18.31 11.65
N GLY A 191 -13.73 -17.24 12.36
CA GLY A 191 -14.62 -16.42 13.15
C GLY A 191 -15.51 -15.48 12.33
N THR A 192 -16.28 -14.64 13.00
CA THR A 192 -17.29 -13.77 12.39
C THR A 192 -16.96 -12.28 12.52
N SER A 193 -17.65 -11.44 11.74
CA SER A 193 -17.57 -9.97 11.86
C SER A 193 -17.91 -9.48 13.28
N ARG A 194 -18.81 -10.18 13.99
CA ARG A 194 -19.13 -9.87 15.40
C ARG A 194 -17.98 -10.18 16.36
N ASP A 195 -17.24 -11.26 16.11
CA ASP A 195 -16.05 -11.59 16.91
C ASP A 195 -14.98 -10.51 16.71
N PHE A 196 -14.87 -9.99 15.49
CA PHE A 196 -13.98 -8.87 15.17
C PHE A 196 -14.39 -7.59 15.91
N GLU A 197 -15.65 -7.16 15.80
CA GLU A 197 -16.14 -5.99 16.52
C GLU A 197 -15.96 -6.10 18.05
N ALA A 198 -16.19 -7.29 18.62
CA ALA A 198 -15.94 -7.53 20.04
C ALA A 198 -14.44 -7.42 20.39
N THR A 199 -13.57 -7.92 19.51
CA THR A 199 -12.11 -7.90 19.68
C THR A 199 -11.55 -6.48 19.57
N GLN A 200 -12.10 -5.63 18.70
CA GLN A 200 -11.70 -4.22 18.58
C GLN A 200 -11.75 -3.50 19.94
N TYR A 201 -12.78 -3.75 20.76
CA TYR A 201 -12.87 -3.14 22.09
C TYR A 201 -11.75 -3.59 23.04
N TYR A 202 -11.33 -4.86 22.98
CA TYR A 202 -10.22 -5.37 23.77
C TYR A 202 -8.87 -4.81 23.32
N VAL A 203 -8.69 -4.63 22.00
CA VAL A 203 -7.52 -3.97 21.42
C VAL A 203 -7.43 -2.53 21.93
N LEU A 204 -8.51 -1.75 21.82
CA LEU A 204 -8.52 -0.33 22.21
C LEU A 204 -8.24 -0.10 23.69
N LYS A 205 -8.54 -1.08 24.55
CA LYS A 205 -8.15 -1.04 25.97
C LYS A 205 -6.63 -1.12 26.20
N LYS A 206 -5.91 -1.77 25.29
CA LYS A 206 -4.45 -1.96 25.38
C LYS A 206 -3.69 -0.83 24.67
N VAL A 207 -4.27 -0.24 23.63
CA VAL A 207 -3.68 0.88 22.89
C VAL A 207 -3.58 2.11 23.81
N LYS A 208 -2.42 2.76 23.79
CA LYS A 208 -2.18 3.99 24.57
C LYS A 208 -3.04 5.12 24.02
N SER A 209 -4.07 5.52 24.76
CA SER A 209 -5.02 6.57 24.35
C SER A 209 -4.93 7.87 25.16
N ASP A 210 -4.06 7.95 26.18
CA ASP A 210 -4.02 9.12 27.06
C ASP A 210 -3.51 10.39 26.34
N ARG A 211 -2.54 10.26 25.43
CA ARG A 211 -2.02 11.41 24.64
C ARG A 211 -3.11 12.00 23.74
N ILE A 212 -3.83 11.18 22.98
CA ILE A 212 -4.91 11.66 22.10
C ILE A 212 -6.09 12.19 22.91
N ALA A 213 -6.42 11.57 24.05
CA ALA A 213 -7.47 12.08 24.92
C ALA A 213 -7.13 13.46 25.47
N ASN A 214 -5.89 13.68 25.94
CA ASN A 214 -5.43 15.00 26.37
C ASN A 214 -5.42 16.01 25.22
N LEU A 215 -4.98 15.61 24.02
CA LEU A 215 -5.01 16.46 22.84
C LEU A 215 -6.44 16.94 22.53
N ILE A 216 -7.42 16.03 22.53
CA ILE A 216 -8.85 16.38 22.34
C ILE A 216 -9.30 17.41 23.39
N LEU A 217 -8.87 17.27 24.64
CA LEU A 217 -9.20 18.19 25.72
C LEU A 217 -8.49 19.54 25.61
N GLU A 218 -7.24 19.56 25.15
CA GLU A 218 -6.46 20.79 24.97
C GLU A 218 -7.07 21.69 23.89
N TYR A 219 -7.55 21.11 22.79
CA TYR A 219 -8.28 21.87 21.78
C TYR A 219 -9.59 22.43 22.33
N ASN A 220 -10.31 21.67 23.15
CA ASN A 220 -11.59 22.04 23.76
C ASN A 220 -12.60 22.69 22.79
N ASP A 221 -12.63 22.24 21.53
CA ASP A 221 -13.49 22.79 20.48
C ASP A 221 -14.60 21.80 20.13
N TYR A 222 -15.86 22.19 20.35
CA TYR A 222 -17.04 21.40 20.02
C TYR A 222 -17.12 21.01 18.53
N ARG A 223 -16.47 21.78 17.64
CA ARG A 223 -16.44 21.48 16.20
C ARG A 223 -15.70 20.20 15.89
N ILE A 224 -14.64 19.89 16.65
CA ILE A 224 -13.88 18.64 16.52
C ILE A 224 -14.75 17.44 16.90
N TRP A 225 -15.60 17.61 17.93
CA TRP A 225 -16.57 16.58 18.32
C TRP A 225 -17.64 16.38 17.24
N GLN A 226 -18.14 17.47 16.65
CA GLN A 226 -19.15 17.42 15.59
C GLN A 226 -18.60 16.88 14.26
N GLU A 227 -17.32 17.12 13.97
CA GLU A 227 -16.62 16.59 12.81
C GLU A 227 -16.39 15.08 12.94
N ALA A 228 -15.99 14.63 14.13
CA ALA A 228 -15.62 13.24 14.35
C ALA A 228 -16.78 12.33 14.74
N LEU A 229 -17.88 12.85 15.30
CA LEU A 229 -18.99 12.05 15.84
C LEU A 229 -20.36 12.42 15.23
N PRO A 230 -21.26 11.45 15.02
CA PRO A 230 -21.08 10.01 15.26
C PRO A 230 -20.12 9.39 14.24
N SER A 231 -19.24 8.51 14.71
CA SER A 231 -18.29 7.80 13.85
C SER A 231 -18.72 6.35 13.66
N LYS A 232 -18.40 5.77 12.51
CA LYS A 232 -18.43 4.31 12.36
C LYS A 232 -17.19 3.64 12.97
N SER A 233 -16.14 4.42 13.24
CA SER A 233 -14.89 3.93 13.81
C SER A 233 -14.96 3.77 15.32
N LYS A 234 -14.69 2.56 15.79
CA LYS A 234 -14.51 2.24 17.22
C LYS A 234 -13.31 2.95 17.79
N ALA A 235 -12.21 3.10 17.03
CA ALA A 235 -11.03 3.80 17.48
C ALA A 235 -11.30 5.29 17.73
N VAL A 236 -12.02 5.95 16.81
CA VAL A 236 -12.44 7.36 16.96
C VAL A 236 -13.38 7.50 18.16
N GLU A 237 -14.46 6.72 18.22
CA GLU A 237 -15.41 6.78 19.35
C GLU A 237 -14.72 6.56 20.70
N TYR A 238 -13.77 5.63 20.77
CA TYR A 238 -13.05 5.34 22.00
C TYR A 238 -12.15 6.50 22.46
N ALA A 239 -11.47 7.18 21.55
CA ALA A 239 -10.63 8.33 21.89
C ALA A 239 -11.47 9.47 22.51
N PHE A 240 -12.62 9.79 21.91
CA PHE A 240 -13.52 10.82 22.43
C PHE A 240 -14.20 10.40 23.75
N ASN A 241 -14.60 9.13 23.89
CA ASN A 241 -15.13 8.60 25.15
C ASN A 241 -14.08 8.64 26.27
N LYS A 242 -12.82 8.37 25.95
CA LYS A 242 -11.71 8.49 26.90
C LYS A 242 -11.50 9.94 27.32
N ALA A 243 -11.50 10.89 26.40
CA ALA A 243 -11.44 12.33 26.70
C ALA A 243 -12.60 12.76 27.61
N LEU A 244 -13.83 12.35 27.29
CA LEU A 244 -15.02 12.62 28.13
C LEU A 244 -14.87 12.06 29.55
N SER A 245 -14.34 10.84 29.67
CA SER A 245 -14.11 10.21 30.97
C SER A 245 -13.10 10.97 31.84
N LEU A 246 -12.10 11.62 31.22
CA LEU A 246 -11.14 12.48 31.90
C LEU A 246 -11.81 13.76 32.39
N ILE A 247 -12.66 14.41 31.57
CA ILE A 247 -13.46 15.58 31.99
C ILE A 247 -14.29 15.24 33.22
N CYS A 248 -14.98 14.09 33.21
CA CYS A 248 -15.83 13.68 34.33
C CYS A 248 -15.04 13.43 35.63
N ARG A 249 -13.75 13.11 35.54
CA ARG A 249 -12.85 12.86 36.69
C ARG A 249 -12.18 14.12 37.22
N LEU A 250 -12.19 15.22 36.48
CA LEU A 250 -11.66 16.52 36.89
C LEU A 250 -12.62 17.33 37.79
N LYS A 251 -13.66 16.68 38.34
CA LYS A 251 -14.59 17.26 39.31
C LYS A 251 -14.02 17.34 40.72
#